data_AF-A0A8T0MWW5-F1
#
_entry.id   AF-A0A8T0MWW5-F1
#
_cell.length_a   1.000
_cell.length_b   1.000
_cell.length_c   1.000
_cell.angle_alpha   90.00
_cell.angle_beta   90.00
_cell.angle_gamma   90.00
#
_symmetry.space_group_name_H-M   'P 1'
#
loop_
_entity.id
_entity.type
_entity.pdbx_description
1 polymer ?
#
loop_
_entity_poly.entity_id
_entity_poly.type
_entity_poly.pdbx_seq_one_letter_code
_entity_poly.pdbx_strand_id
1 'polypeptide(L)'
;LSPSPSPPPFSSGSARLASPHLRPQISKARSPRDPLAPAAMSASSTPVDASGEPIPTSSVLMAASKHIAVRCRPENVAFLNCKKKDPNPDKCLEKGRQVTRCVLSLLKELHQKCPKEMDAYAGCMYYFTNEFDFCRKEQQAFEEACPISE
;
A
#
# COMPACT_ATOMS: atom_id res chain seq x y z
N LEU A 1 43.43 -35.80 13.64
CA LEU A 1 44.29 -34.79 12.98
C LEU A 1 43.39 -33.88 12.18
N SER A 2 43.46 -32.56 12.13
CA SER A 2 44.10 -31.47 12.88
C SER A 2 43.49 -30.23 12.19
N PRO A 3 43.13 -29.15 12.90
CA PRO A 3 42.52 -27.98 12.28
C PRO A 3 43.52 -27.28 11.34
N SER A 4 43.04 -26.85 10.18
CA SER A 4 43.81 -26.05 9.24
C SER A 4 44.05 -24.63 9.80
N PRO A 5 45.29 -24.11 9.70
CA PRO A 5 45.69 -22.87 10.35
C PRO A 5 45.28 -21.60 9.59
N SER A 6 45.05 -20.55 10.36
CA SER A 6 44.80 -19.16 9.97
C SER A 6 45.92 -18.56 9.11
N PRO A 7 45.62 -17.64 8.18
CA PRO A 7 46.64 -16.89 7.45
C PRO A 7 47.28 -15.75 8.29
N PRO A 8 48.53 -15.37 8.00
CA PRO A 8 49.31 -14.34 8.71
C PRO A 8 48.88 -12.90 8.36
N PRO A 9 49.33 -11.89 9.14
CA PRO A 9 48.96 -10.49 8.93
C PRO A 9 49.69 -9.90 7.71
N PHE A 10 48.96 -9.21 6.83
CA PHE A 10 49.58 -8.44 5.77
C PHE A 10 50.01 -7.06 6.27
N SER A 11 51.32 -6.84 6.14
CA SER A 11 52.07 -5.66 6.50
C SER A 11 51.68 -4.45 5.67
N SER A 12 51.75 -3.28 6.31
CA SER A 12 51.56 -1.95 5.75
C SER A 12 52.62 -1.66 4.67
N GLY A 13 52.17 -1.22 3.50
CA GLY A 13 53.03 -0.80 2.40
C GLY A 13 52.32 0.22 1.51
N SER A 14 52.46 1.50 1.85
CA SER A 14 52.06 2.61 0.97
C SER A 14 53.13 2.86 -0.08
N ALA A 15 52.77 2.75 -1.36
CA ALA A 15 53.45 3.43 -2.45
C ALA A 15 52.39 4.13 -3.31
N ARG A 16 52.27 5.44 -3.10
CA ARG A 16 51.43 6.34 -3.90
C ARG A 16 52.12 6.56 -5.25
N LEU A 17 51.45 6.23 -6.35
CA LEU A 17 51.65 6.92 -7.62
C LEU A 17 50.43 7.81 -7.90
N ALA A 18 50.68 9.11 -8.00
CA ALA A 18 49.69 10.12 -8.29
C ALA A 18 49.25 10.03 -9.76
N SER A 19 47.94 9.99 -10.00
CA SER A 19 47.33 10.35 -11.29
C SER A 19 46.31 11.46 -11.05
N PRO A 20 46.51 12.66 -11.63
CA PRO A 20 45.60 13.77 -11.49
C PRO A 20 44.57 13.70 -12.61
N HIS A 21 43.40 13.13 -12.33
CA HIS A 21 42.11 13.37 -13.01
C HIS A 21 41.22 12.14 -12.85
N LEU A 22 40.54 12.04 -11.71
CA LEU A 22 39.18 11.50 -11.62
C LEU A 22 38.67 11.83 -10.22
N ARG A 23 37.88 12.91 -10.09
CA ARG A 23 37.06 13.10 -8.90
C ARG A 23 35.92 12.08 -8.99
N PRO A 24 35.78 11.14 -8.05
CA PRO A 24 34.55 10.39 -7.91
C PRO A 24 33.49 11.39 -7.44
N GLN A 25 32.45 11.61 -8.24
CA GLN A 25 31.25 12.28 -7.77
C GLN A 25 30.63 11.37 -6.70
N ILE A 26 30.93 11.65 -5.43
CA ILE A 26 30.17 11.12 -4.30
C ILE A 26 28.74 11.59 -4.51
N SER A 27 27.89 10.70 -5.02
CA SER A 27 26.45 10.90 -5.04
C SER A 27 26.05 11.16 -3.60
N LYS A 28 25.65 12.40 -3.32
CA LYS A 28 25.22 12.80 -1.98
C LYS A 28 24.07 11.89 -1.57
N ALA A 29 24.29 11.04 -0.57
CA ALA A 29 23.25 10.22 0.03
C ALA A 29 22.09 11.16 0.41
N ARG A 30 20.91 10.86 -0.11
CA ARG A 30 19.68 11.61 0.17
C ARG A 30 19.44 11.58 1.67
N SER A 31 19.30 12.76 2.29
CA SER A 31 19.06 12.86 3.73
C SER A 31 17.61 12.48 4.04
N PRO A 32 17.30 11.79 5.16
CA PRO A 32 15.92 11.43 5.55
C PRO A 32 14.98 12.61 5.83
N ARG A 33 15.43 13.86 5.66
CA ARG A 33 14.76 15.09 6.07
C ARG A 33 14.43 16.05 4.92
N ASP A 34 14.58 15.64 3.68
CA ASP A 34 14.05 16.42 2.55
C ASP A 34 12.52 16.27 2.52
N PRO A 35 11.72 17.34 2.67
CA PRO A 35 10.27 17.26 2.49
C PRO A 35 10.00 16.84 1.05
N LEU A 36 9.44 15.65 0.87
CA LEU A 36 9.05 15.17 -0.45
C LEU A 36 7.89 16.04 -0.93
N ALA A 37 8.13 16.85 -1.96
CA ALA A 37 7.09 17.58 -2.65
C ALA A 37 5.98 16.62 -3.13
N PRO A 38 4.69 16.98 -3.05
CA PRO A 38 3.57 16.12 -3.44
C PRO A 38 3.33 16.17 -4.95
N ALA A 39 4.37 16.00 -5.77
CA ALA A 39 4.25 16.05 -7.21
C ALA A 39 4.84 14.79 -7.84
N ALA A 40 3.98 14.06 -8.56
CA ALA A 40 4.22 12.84 -9.32
C ALA A 40 4.22 11.51 -8.54
N MET A 41 3.13 11.23 -7.79
CA MET A 41 2.67 9.84 -7.73
C MET A 41 2.20 9.48 -9.14
N SER A 42 2.88 8.52 -9.77
CA SER A 42 2.63 8.06 -11.14
C SER A 42 1.15 7.74 -11.36
N ALA A 43 0.66 7.98 -12.58
CA ALA A 43 -0.71 7.80 -13.07
C ALA A 43 -1.29 6.37 -12.96
N SER A 44 -0.63 5.48 -12.22
CA SER A 44 -1.00 4.09 -11.98
C SER A 44 -1.62 3.85 -10.59
N SER A 45 -1.95 4.91 -9.85
CA SER A 45 -2.42 4.83 -8.46
C SER A 45 -3.86 5.33 -8.23
N THR A 46 -4.61 5.60 -9.29
CA THR A 46 -6.02 6.00 -9.17
C THR A 46 -6.89 4.81 -8.74
N PRO A 47 -7.87 4.98 -7.82
CA PRO A 47 -8.76 3.92 -7.36
C PRO A 47 -9.78 3.42 -8.40
N VAL A 48 -9.84 4.06 -9.57
CA VAL A 48 -10.73 3.73 -10.67
C VAL A 48 -9.96 3.54 -11.98
N ASP A 49 -10.57 2.79 -12.89
CA ASP A 49 -10.09 2.59 -14.26
C ASP A 49 -10.49 3.76 -15.18
N ALA A 50 -10.09 3.68 -16.45
CA ALA A 50 -10.40 4.70 -17.46
C ALA A 50 -11.91 4.87 -17.72
N SER A 51 -12.73 3.89 -17.34
CA SER A 51 -14.20 3.93 -17.45
C SER A 51 -14.87 4.47 -16.17
N GLY A 52 -14.09 4.77 -15.12
CA GLY A 52 -14.59 5.18 -13.81
C GLY A 52 -15.12 4.03 -12.96
N GLU A 53 -14.82 2.78 -13.32
CA GLU A 53 -15.13 1.61 -12.49
C GLU A 53 -14.04 1.40 -11.44
N PRO A 54 -14.39 1.05 -10.19
CA PRO A 54 -13.41 0.92 -9.12
C PRO A 54 -12.48 -0.27 -9.34
N ILE A 55 -11.18 -0.04 -9.16
CA ILE A 55 -10.14 -1.07 -9.18
C ILE A 55 -9.86 -1.46 -7.72
N PRO A 56 -10.25 -2.69 -7.28
CA PRO A 56 -10.08 -3.11 -5.89
C PRO A 56 -8.64 -3.60 -5.63
N THR A 57 -7.66 -2.71 -5.78
CA THR A 57 -6.28 -2.99 -5.36
C THR A 57 -6.21 -3.15 -3.84
N SER A 58 -5.13 -3.76 -3.34
CA SER A 58 -4.94 -3.94 -1.90
C SER A 58 -4.96 -2.62 -1.12
N SER A 59 -4.36 -1.56 -1.67
CA SER A 59 -4.34 -0.24 -1.06
C SER A 59 -5.70 0.43 -1.01
N VAL A 60 -6.50 0.32 -2.09
CA VAL A 60 -7.87 0.86 -2.15
C VAL A 60 -8.78 0.12 -1.15
N LEU A 61 -8.71 -1.21 -1.12
CA LEU A 61 -9.48 -2.00 -0.16
C LEU A 61 -9.09 -1.72 1.29
N MET A 62 -7.80 -1.49 1.56
CA MET A 62 -7.33 -1.15 2.90
C MET A 62 -7.80 0.24 3.34
N ALA A 63 -7.67 1.25 2.46
CA ALA A 63 -8.16 2.59 2.70
C ALA A 63 -9.67 2.61 3.00
N ALA A 64 -10.46 1.82 2.26
CA ALA A 64 -11.91 1.71 2.44
C ALA A 64 -12.35 0.72 3.53
N SER A 65 -11.42 0.05 4.23
CA SER A 65 -11.73 -1.08 5.12
C SER A 65 -12.76 -0.76 6.20
N LYS A 66 -12.68 0.43 6.82
CA LYS A 66 -13.66 0.87 7.82
C LYS A 66 -15.07 1.02 7.23
N HIS A 67 -15.20 1.59 6.03
CA HIS A 67 -16.49 1.69 5.33
C HIS A 67 -17.04 0.31 4.97
N ILE A 68 -16.18 -0.59 4.46
CA ILE A 68 -16.57 -1.96 4.12
C ILE A 68 -17.08 -2.71 5.35
N ALA A 69 -16.41 -2.54 6.50
CA ALA A 69 -16.77 -3.21 7.74
C ALA A 69 -18.17 -2.82 8.26
N VAL A 70 -18.63 -1.60 7.99
CA VAL A 70 -19.97 -1.13 8.38
C VAL A 70 -20.99 -1.40 7.28
N ARG A 71 -20.74 -0.92 6.06
CA ARG A 71 -21.71 -0.88 4.96
C ARG A 71 -21.96 -2.25 4.32
N CYS A 72 -20.95 -3.12 4.27
CA CYS A 72 -21.05 -4.47 3.70
C CYS A 72 -21.01 -5.56 4.78
N ARG A 73 -21.29 -5.20 6.04
CA ARG A 73 -21.33 -6.14 7.17
C ARG A 73 -22.28 -7.33 6.93
N PRO A 74 -23.53 -7.17 6.48
CA PRO A 74 -24.45 -8.30 6.37
C PRO A 74 -23.99 -9.32 5.32
N GLU A 75 -23.48 -8.88 4.18
CA GLU A 75 -22.94 -9.75 3.12
C GLU A 75 -21.69 -10.48 3.62
N ASN A 76 -20.76 -9.76 4.28
CA ASN A 76 -19.53 -10.32 4.81
C ASN A 76 -19.80 -11.41 5.85
N VAL A 77 -20.69 -11.13 6.82
CA VAL A 77 -21.08 -12.10 7.85
C VAL A 77 -21.78 -13.31 7.24
N ALA A 78 -22.65 -13.11 6.25
CA ALA A 78 -23.31 -14.21 5.56
C ALA A 78 -22.30 -15.12 4.83
N PHE A 79 -21.30 -14.54 4.16
CA PHE A 79 -20.24 -15.28 3.48
C PHE A 79 -19.37 -16.07 4.46
N LEU A 80 -18.93 -15.45 5.55
CA LEU A 80 -18.12 -16.11 6.59
C LEU A 80 -18.89 -17.24 7.27
N ASN A 81 -20.18 -17.04 7.58
CA ASN A 81 -21.03 -18.07 8.15
C ASN A 81 -21.24 -19.26 7.20
N CYS A 82 -21.28 -19.02 5.89
CA CYS A 82 -21.32 -20.09 4.89
C CYS A 82 -20.01 -20.90 4.90
N LYS A 83 -18.85 -20.21 4.87
CA LYS A 83 -17.53 -20.85 4.89
C LYS A 83 -17.24 -21.62 6.17
N LYS A 84 -17.78 -21.16 7.30
CA LYS A 84 -17.69 -21.87 8.58
C LYS A 84 -18.45 -23.20 8.57
N LYS A 85 -19.54 -23.31 7.80
CA LYS A 85 -20.37 -24.52 7.70
C LYS A 85 -19.79 -25.52 6.71
N ASP A 86 -19.25 -25.05 5.58
CA ASP A 86 -18.70 -25.90 4.53
C ASP A 86 -17.48 -25.21 3.88
N PRO A 87 -16.29 -25.82 3.91
CA PRO A 87 -15.08 -25.25 3.32
C PRO A 87 -15.10 -25.27 1.78
N ASN A 88 -16.01 -26.00 1.14
CA ASN A 88 -16.07 -26.12 -0.31
C ASN A 88 -16.16 -24.71 -0.98
N PRO A 89 -15.29 -24.41 -1.97
CA PRO A 89 -15.31 -23.12 -2.68
C PRO A 89 -16.66 -22.80 -3.33
N ASP A 90 -17.35 -23.80 -3.89
CA ASP A 90 -18.50 -23.60 -4.77
C ASP A 90 -19.80 -23.29 -4.01
N LYS A 91 -19.93 -23.81 -2.79
CA LYS A 91 -21.16 -23.72 -1.99
C LYS A 91 -21.50 -22.29 -1.55
N CYS A 92 -20.51 -21.40 -1.51
CA CYS A 92 -20.66 -20.02 -1.05
C CYS A 92 -20.47 -18.98 -2.16
N LEU A 93 -20.41 -19.38 -3.44
CA LEU A 93 -20.16 -18.47 -4.56
C LEU A 93 -21.18 -17.34 -4.66
N GLU A 94 -22.47 -17.64 -4.44
CA GLU A 94 -23.52 -16.62 -4.50
C GLU A 94 -23.34 -15.55 -3.41
N LYS A 95 -22.99 -15.96 -2.19
CA LYS A 95 -22.68 -15.03 -1.09
C LYS A 95 -21.39 -14.25 -1.36
N GLY A 96 -20.39 -14.88 -1.97
CA GLY A 96 -19.17 -14.21 -2.42
C GLY A 96 -19.46 -13.11 -3.44
N ARG A 97 -20.32 -13.38 -4.43
CA ARG A 97 -20.78 -12.38 -5.42
C ARG A 97 -21.50 -11.21 -4.76
N GLN A 98 -22.32 -11.47 -3.73
CA GLN A 98 -23.00 -10.43 -2.96
C GLN A 98 -22.00 -9.52 -2.24
N VAL A 99 -20.98 -10.09 -1.58
CA VAL A 99 -19.87 -9.33 -0.97
C VAL A 99 -19.17 -8.46 -2.02
N THR A 100 -18.73 -9.06 -3.13
CA THR A 100 -18.03 -8.32 -4.18
C THR A 100 -18.89 -7.20 -4.77
N ARG A 101 -20.18 -7.45 -5.02
CA ARG A 101 -21.11 -6.42 -5.51
C ARG A 101 -21.25 -5.26 -4.52
N CYS A 102 -21.42 -5.56 -3.22
CA CYS A 102 -21.50 -4.51 -2.21
C CYS A 102 -20.23 -3.67 -2.17
N VAL A 103 -19.06 -4.31 -2.11
CA VAL A 103 -17.77 -3.62 -2.03
C VAL A 103 -17.51 -2.77 -3.26
N LEU A 104 -17.71 -3.29 -4.47
CA LEU A 104 -17.50 -2.49 -5.69
C LEU A 104 -18.46 -1.31 -5.77
N SER A 105 -19.73 -1.49 -5.39
CA SER A 105 -20.70 -0.37 -5.35
C SER A 105 -20.27 0.70 -4.35
N LEU A 106 -19.77 0.29 -3.18
CA LEU A 106 -19.26 1.19 -2.15
C LEU A 106 -18.01 1.95 -2.62
N LEU A 107 -17.04 1.26 -3.24
CA LEU A 107 -15.82 1.91 -3.76
C LEU A 107 -16.17 2.96 -4.82
N LYS A 108 -17.13 2.64 -5.71
CA LYS A 108 -17.63 3.60 -6.69
C LYS A 108 -18.28 4.82 -6.03
N GLU A 109 -19.11 4.60 -5.01
CA GLU A 109 -19.76 5.68 -4.25
C GLU A 109 -18.75 6.59 -3.54
N LEU A 110 -17.75 6.01 -2.87
CA LEU A 110 -16.69 6.76 -2.16
C LEU A 110 -15.89 7.62 -3.15
N HIS A 111 -15.48 7.05 -4.28
CA HIS A 111 -14.72 7.78 -5.30
C HIS A 111 -15.55 8.87 -5.98
N GLN A 112 -16.89 8.75 -6.01
CA GLN A 112 -17.76 9.83 -6.50
C GLN A 112 -17.95 10.96 -5.49
N LYS A 113 -17.99 10.65 -4.19
CA LYS A 113 -18.24 11.62 -3.12
C LYS A 113 -17.00 12.37 -2.66
N CYS A 114 -15.90 11.65 -2.44
CA CYS A 114 -14.63 12.17 -1.92
C CYS A 114 -13.44 11.65 -2.75
N PRO A 115 -13.40 11.91 -4.07
CA PRO A 115 -12.36 11.39 -4.96
C PRO A 115 -10.96 11.78 -4.49
N LYS A 116 -10.74 13.07 -4.20
CA LYS A 116 -9.42 13.60 -3.87
C LYS A 116 -8.84 12.97 -2.60
N GLU A 117 -9.66 12.86 -1.56
CA GLU A 117 -9.23 12.32 -0.27
C GLU A 117 -9.06 10.80 -0.34
N MET A 118 -9.92 10.10 -1.08
CA MET A 118 -9.78 8.66 -1.33
C MET A 118 -8.50 8.36 -2.11
N ASP A 119 -8.20 9.12 -3.16
CA ASP A 119 -6.99 8.98 -3.97
C ASP A 119 -5.73 9.23 -3.14
N ALA A 120 -5.73 10.30 -2.33
CA ALA A 120 -4.61 10.62 -1.46
C ALA A 120 -4.36 9.50 -0.44
N TYR A 121 -5.41 8.99 0.19
CA TYR A 121 -5.29 7.95 1.20
C TYR A 121 -4.88 6.60 0.61
N ALA A 122 -5.52 6.18 -0.49
CA ALA A 122 -5.14 4.98 -1.23
C ALA A 122 -3.71 5.07 -1.79
N GLY A 123 -3.29 6.26 -2.24
CA GLY A 123 -1.92 6.53 -2.69
C GLY A 123 -0.90 6.41 -1.57
N CYS A 124 -1.21 6.93 -0.38
CA CYS A 124 -0.38 6.75 0.81
C CYS A 124 -0.27 5.26 1.19
N MET A 125 -1.41 4.55 1.22
CA MET A 125 -1.47 3.12 1.48
C MET A 125 -0.64 2.32 0.47
N TYR A 126 -0.67 2.69 -0.80
CA TYR A 126 0.17 2.07 -1.82
C TYR A 126 1.67 2.30 -1.54
N TYR A 127 2.07 3.53 -1.23
CA TYR A 127 3.48 3.88 -0.98
C TYR A 127 4.05 3.19 0.27
N PHE A 128 3.29 3.15 1.36
CA PHE A 128 3.70 2.55 2.63
C PHE A 128 3.20 1.11 2.81
N THR A 129 2.83 0.42 1.72
CA THR A 129 2.45 -1.01 1.74
C THR A 129 1.39 -1.33 2.81
N ASN A 130 0.34 -0.52 2.86
CA ASN A 130 -0.79 -0.64 3.80
C ASN A 130 -0.46 -0.41 5.28
N GLU A 131 0.67 0.23 5.60
CA GLU A 131 1.01 0.58 6.97
C GLU A 131 0.30 1.87 7.40
N PHE A 132 -0.63 1.73 8.34
CA PHE A 132 -1.56 2.79 8.70
C PHE A 132 -0.89 3.96 9.45
N ASP A 133 0.15 3.68 10.23
CA ASP A 133 0.81 4.69 11.06
C ASP A 133 1.45 5.82 10.25
N PHE A 134 1.84 5.53 9.00
CA PHE A 134 2.40 6.53 8.09
C PHE A 134 1.36 7.37 7.34
N CYS A 135 0.08 6.98 7.39
CA CYS A 135 -0.99 7.58 6.60
C CYS A 135 -2.12 8.20 7.44
N ARG A 136 -1.88 8.50 8.72
CA ARG A 136 -2.90 9.03 9.64
C ARG A 136 -3.48 10.38 9.21
N LYS A 137 -2.67 11.21 8.56
CA LYS A 137 -3.09 12.51 8.06
C LYS A 137 -4.09 12.37 6.92
N GLU A 138 -3.78 11.55 5.93
CA GLU A 138 -4.63 11.24 4.79
C GLU A 138 -5.89 10.50 5.25
N GLN A 139 -5.75 9.59 6.23
CA GLN A 139 -6.87 8.90 6.87
C GLN A 139 -7.86 9.90 7.47
N GLN A 140 -7.38 10.86 8.28
CA GLN A 140 -8.24 11.84 8.92
C GLN A 140 -8.97 12.69 7.87
N ALA A 141 -8.26 13.17 6.84
CA ALA A 141 -8.87 13.94 5.77
C ALA A 141 -9.97 13.14 5.03
N PHE A 142 -9.73 11.85 4.78
CA PHE A 142 -10.71 10.97 4.16
C PHE A 142 -11.93 10.74 5.06
N GLU A 143 -11.74 10.48 6.34
CA GLU A 143 -12.83 10.26 7.31
C GLU A 143 -13.66 11.53 7.56
N GLU A 144 -13.04 12.71 7.49
CA GLU A 144 -13.74 14.00 7.58
C GLU A 144 -14.57 14.30 6.32
N ALA A 145 -14.03 14.03 5.12
CA ALA A 145 -14.73 14.25 3.87
C ALA A 145 -15.83 13.21 3.60
N CYS A 146 -15.61 11.98 4.05
CA CYS A 146 -16.49 10.84 3.88
C CYS A 146 -16.75 10.17 5.24
N PRO A 147 -17.62 10.73 6.09
CA PRO A 147 -17.98 10.12 7.35
C PRO A 147 -18.72 8.79 7.13
N ILE A 148 -18.45 7.82 7.99
CA ILE A 148 -19.14 6.53 7.98
C ILE A 148 -20.56 6.75 8.51
N SER A 149 -21.55 6.55 7.64
CA SER A 149 -22.96 6.49 8.06
C SER A 149 -23.28 5.06 8.51
N GLU A 150 -23.66 4.92 9.78
CA GLU A 150 -24.24 3.68 10.32
C GLU A 150 -25.62 3.39 9.73
#